data_AF-A0A3Q0FYK8-F1
#
_entry.id   AF-A0A3Q0FYK8-F1
#
_cell.length_a   1.000
_cell.length_b   1.000
_cell.length_c   1.000
_cell.angle_alpha   90.00
_cell.angle_beta   90.00
_cell.angle_gamma   90.00
#
_symmetry.space_group_name_H-M   'P 1'
#
loop_
_entity.id
_entity.type
_entity.pdbx_description
1 polymer ?
#
loop_
_entity_poly.entity_id
_entity_poly.type
_entity_poly.pdbx_seq_one_letter_code
_entity_poly.pdbx_strand_id
1 'polypeptide(L)'
;KAVLSANRKASGNAIKKMEQFFLEQAEVECLQVTPGKMQQRLKEKHQELLQGCWEELQGDDFQKKVALEELEQESARMQEASLLLYRNKYKEAVLSANRKAAGNAMKELEKFVLGQAEVECLQVTPGEMQQQLKEKHQELLQGCREELLGDDSQKQAILEELEQESARKQEASLVLYREKYKDAVSSANRVLTKGVKEEFAEFLNAQDHDTQTEEQCLQVEPNELQQRLERKYHDLLQHCQGKMMGEEPQKEDTLGKLGQKLRESSEEFLHTYRQQFRQMENSTNLKAKGRIKQQFEEFIQEQDHDTQTEEQCLQLKPSGMWKQLEEKYQDLLQHLKGRLMGEEPQKEDILRELEEELRERMNEFLLIYNQRFRQIEAKERIKKQFEEFIEEQKQDSESMFKCLKMNPNKMRQHLEKKRDSLLQSCSRELSDEKSQISATREMLETDLKNMMEDFFLLYEEHYKKKFFMMCVSIGAIASLPIGAGIGAGVAAAVIDK
;
A
#
# COMPACT_ATOMS: atom_id res chain seq x y z
N LYS A 1 -87.85 -79.25 52.21
CA LYS A 1 -87.45 -78.00 52.92
C LYS A 1 -86.06 -78.10 53.55
N ALA A 2 -85.73 -79.14 54.33
CA ALA A 2 -84.38 -79.31 54.92
C ALA A 2 -83.27 -79.48 53.86
N VAL A 3 -83.48 -80.34 52.85
CA VAL A 3 -82.53 -80.57 51.73
C VAL A 3 -82.26 -79.30 50.91
N LEU A 4 -83.33 -78.58 50.53
CA LEU A 4 -83.19 -77.29 49.82
C LEU A 4 -82.42 -76.24 50.65
N SER A 5 -82.60 -76.23 51.97
CA SER A 5 -81.86 -75.33 52.87
C SER A 5 -80.37 -75.71 52.98
N ALA A 6 -80.06 -77.00 53.04
CA ALA A 6 -78.69 -77.52 53.05
C ALA A 6 -77.97 -77.25 51.73
N ASN A 7 -78.63 -77.48 50.59
CA ASN A 7 -78.07 -77.22 49.26
C ASN A 7 -77.82 -75.72 49.03
N ARG A 8 -78.75 -74.84 49.45
CA ARG A 8 -78.51 -73.39 49.43
C ARG A 8 -77.33 -72.97 50.28
N LYS A 9 -77.09 -73.62 51.42
CA LYS A 9 -75.95 -73.34 52.29
C LYS A 9 -74.63 -73.80 51.64
N ALA A 10 -74.61 -74.97 51.01
CA ALA A 10 -73.44 -75.47 50.27
C ALA A 10 -73.11 -74.57 49.07
N SER A 11 -74.10 -74.24 48.22
CA SER A 11 -73.91 -73.29 47.11
C SER A 11 -73.50 -71.90 47.60
N GLY A 12 -74.09 -71.41 48.70
CA GLY A 12 -73.70 -70.14 49.31
C GLY A 12 -72.27 -70.14 49.87
N ASN A 13 -71.78 -71.25 50.40
CA ASN A 13 -70.40 -71.39 50.83
C ASN A 13 -69.43 -71.44 49.64
N ALA A 14 -69.79 -72.12 48.55
CA ALA A 14 -69.00 -72.15 47.32
C ALA A 14 -68.89 -70.75 46.69
N ILE A 15 -69.99 -69.99 46.65
CA ILE A 15 -70.00 -68.59 46.20
C ILE A 15 -69.07 -67.74 47.05
N LYS A 16 -69.14 -67.82 48.39
CA LYS A 16 -68.23 -67.08 49.28
C LYS A 16 -66.75 -67.41 49.07
N LYS A 17 -66.43 -68.69 48.83
CA LYS A 17 -65.05 -69.12 48.51
C LYS A 17 -64.60 -68.53 47.17
N MET A 18 -65.49 -68.42 46.18
CA MET A 18 -65.20 -67.78 44.90
C MET A 18 -64.98 -66.27 45.07
N GLU A 19 -65.84 -65.58 45.83
CA GLU A 19 -65.69 -64.16 46.19
C GLU A 19 -64.36 -63.88 46.89
N GLN A 20 -63.98 -64.72 47.85
CA GLN A 20 -62.70 -64.62 48.54
C GLN A 20 -61.52 -64.79 47.58
N PHE A 21 -61.58 -65.79 46.68
CA PHE A 21 -60.55 -65.98 45.66
C PHE A 21 -60.43 -64.76 44.74
N PHE A 22 -61.55 -64.12 44.35
CA PHE A 22 -61.52 -62.88 43.57
C PHE A 22 -60.86 -61.74 44.32
N LEU A 23 -61.17 -61.56 45.61
CA LEU A 23 -60.55 -60.52 46.44
C LEU A 23 -59.03 -60.73 46.54
N GLU A 24 -58.59 -61.96 46.81
CA GLU A 24 -57.17 -62.31 46.90
C GLU A 24 -56.45 -62.10 45.55
N GLN A 25 -57.06 -62.49 44.43
CA GLN A 25 -56.47 -62.28 43.10
C GLN A 25 -56.55 -60.81 42.64
N ALA A 26 -57.49 -60.02 43.15
CA ALA A 26 -57.58 -58.59 42.87
C ALA A 26 -56.52 -57.77 43.62
N GLU A 27 -55.94 -58.33 44.68
CA GLU A 27 -54.79 -57.78 45.41
C GLU A 27 -53.44 -58.15 44.79
N VAL A 28 -53.40 -59.17 43.91
CA VAL A 28 -52.20 -59.50 43.12
C VAL A 28 -51.91 -58.36 42.14
N GLU A 29 -50.63 -57.97 42.04
CA GLU A 29 -50.17 -56.96 41.08
C GLU A 29 -50.62 -57.34 39.66
N CYS A 30 -51.59 -56.58 39.12
CA CYS A 30 -52.28 -56.91 37.88
C CYS A 30 -51.30 -57.12 36.70
N LEU A 31 -50.14 -56.47 36.71
CA LEU A 31 -49.13 -56.59 35.65
C LEU A 31 -48.42 -57.95 35.60
N GLN A 32 -48.47 -58.76 36.66
CA GLN A 32 -47.81 -60.07 36.72
C GLN A 32 -48.62 -61.20 36.06
N VAL A 33 -49.95 -61.03 35.96
CA VAL A 33 -50.87 -62.06 35.43
C VAL A 33 -51.73 -61.45 34.33
N THR A 34 -51.51 -61.89 33.08
CA THR A 34 -52.29 -61.39 31.94
C THR A 34 -53.77 -61.76 32.10
N PRO A 35 -54.71 -61.00 31.50
CA PRO A 35 -56.14 -61.33 31.58
C PRO A 35 -56.49 -62.74 31.07
N GLY A 36 -55.73 -63.27 30.10
CA GLY A 36 -55.88 -64.66 29.64
C GLY A 36 -55.48 -65.68 30.69
N LYS A 37 -54.33 -65.49 31.38
CA LYS A 37 -53.90 -66.35 32.49
C LYS A 37 -54.84 -66.22 33.69
N MET A 38 -55.34 -65.02 33.99
CA MET A 38 -56.33 -64.81 35.05
C MET A 38 -57.66 -65.50 34.71
N GLN A 39 -58.14 -65.38 33.48
CA GLN A 39 -59.32 -66.13 33.03
C GLN A 39 -59.14 -67.64 33.18
N GLN A 40 -57.95 -68.17 32.90
CA GLN A 40 -57.64 -69.58 33.11
C GLN A 40 -57.67 -69.96 34.60
N ARG A 41 -56.99 -69.20 35.47
CA ARG A 41 -57.05 -69.42 36.93
C ARG A 41 -58.47 -69.41 37.48
N LEU A 42 -59.30 -68.49 36.98
CA LEU A 42 -60.70 -68.40 37.35
C LEU A 42 -61.51 -69.63 36.89
N LYS A 43 -61.24 -70.16 35.70
CA LYS A 43 -61.88 -71.40 35.20
C LYS A 43 -61.47 -72.61 36.05
N GLU A 44 -60.18 -72.73 36.37
CA GLU A 44 -59.66 -73.81 37.22
C GLU A 44 -60.31 -73.76 38.62
N LYS A 45 -60.41 -72.58 39.22
CA LYS A 45 -61.05 -72.41 40.53
C LYS A 45 -62.56 -72.66 40.50
N HIS A 46 -63.23 -72.22 39.45
CA HIS A 46 -64.66 -72.47 39.25
C HIS A 46 -64.95 -73.97 39.15
N GLN A 47 -64.14 -74.73 38.40
CA GLN A 47 -64.24 -76.19 38.32
C GLN A 47 -64.01 -76.87 39.67
N GLU A 48 -62.98 -76.44 40.42
CA GLU A 48 -62.68 -76.95 41.78
C GLU A 48 -63.88 -76.76 42.72
N LEU A 49 -64.52 -75.59 42.68
CA LEU A 49 -65.66 -75.27 43.55
C LEU A 49 -66.95 -75.99 43.16
N LEU A 50 -67.20 -76.18 41.85
CA LEU A 50 -68.34 -76.97 41.38
C LEU A 50 -68.21 -78.44 41.80
N GLN A 51 -67.01 -79.00 41.68
CA GLN A 51 -66.73 -80.38 42.10
C GLN A 51 -66.88 -80.53 43.63
N GLY A 52 -66.28 -79.63 44.41
CA GLY A 52 -66.42 -79.66 45.87
C GLY A 52 -67.86 -79.44 46.33
N CYS A 53 -68.64 -78.58 45.66
CA CYS A 53 -70.05 -78.39 45.98
C CYS A 53 -70.89 -79.62 45.65
N TRP A 54 -70.63 -80.32 44.54
CA TRP A 54 -71.34 -81.55 44.16
C TRP A 54 -71.28 -82.62 45.25
N GLU A 55 -70.13 -82.77 45.90
CA GLU A 55 -69.92 -83.70 47.01
C GLU A 55 -70.70 -83.30 48.28
N GLU A 56 -70.92 -81.99 48.50
CA GLU A 56 -71.65 -81.46 49.66
C GLU A 56 -73.18 -81.39 49.48
N LEU A 57 -73.67 -81.45 48.23
CA LEU A 57 -75.11 -81.41 47.93
C LEU A 57 -75.82 -82.69 48.41
N GLN A 58 -77.03 -82.52 48.96
CA GLN A 58 -77.89 -83.59 49.49
C GLN A 58 -79.15 -83.74 48.63
N GLY A 59 -79.80 -84.90 48.73
CA GLY A 59 -81.03 -85.23 47.97
C GLY A 59 -80.79 -86.15 46.78
N ASP A 60 -81.84 -86.34 45.98
CA ASP A 60 -81.79 -87.09 44.72
C ASP A 60 -81.01 -86.34 43.63
N ASP A 61 -80.60 -87.06 42.58
CA ASP A 61 -79.78 -86.50 41.50
C ASP A 61 -80.42 -85.28 40.82
N PHE A 62 -81.76 -85.23 40.77
CA PHE A 62 -82.48 -84.11 40.21
C PHE A 62 -82.32 -82.86 41.10
N GLN A 63 -82.50 -82.99 42.41
CA GLN A 63 -82.33 -81.91 43.38
C GLN A 63 -80.89 -81.40 43.48
N LYS A 64 -79.90 -82.29 43.33
CA LYS A 64 -78.48 -81.88 43.26
C LYS A 64 -78.18 -81.13 41.96
N LYS A 65 -78.68 -81.63 40.83
CA LYS A 65 -78.46 -81.03 39.52
C LYS A 65 -79.04 -79.62 39.42
N VAL A 66 -80.27 -79.41 39.91
CA VAL A 66 -80.90 -78.07 39.94
C VAL A 66 -80.09 -77.09 40.79
N ALA A 67 -79.61 -77.51 41.97
CA ALA A 67 -78.78 -76.66 42.83
C ALA A 67 -77.38 -76.37 42.25
N LEU A 68 -76.83 -77.30 41.45
CA LEU A 68 -75.56 -77.12 40.76
C LEU A 68 -75.69 -76.19 39.55
N GLU A 69 -76.76 -76.31 38.77
CA GLU A 69 -77.05 -75.41 37.64
C GLU A 69 -77.26 -73.96 38.10
N GLU A 70 -77.94 -73.75 39.23
CA GLU A 70 -78.09 -72.43 39.87
C GLU A 70 -76.72 -71.87 40.33
N LEU A 71 -75.87 -72.71 40.92
CA LEU A 71 -74.51 -72.31 41.34
C LEU A 71 -73.61 -72.00 40.15
N GLU A 72 -73.65 -72.81 39.10
CA GLU A 72 -72.88 -72.62 37.86
C GLU A 72 -73.26 -71.30 37.20
N GLN A 73 -74.57 -71.00 37.08
CA GLN A 73 -75.04 -69.75 36.50
C GLN A 73 -74.60 -68.53 37.31
N GLU A 74 -74.74 -68.57 38.64
CA GLU A 74 -74.40 -67.44 39.51
C GLU A 74 -72.88 -67.21 39.59
N SER A 75 -72.09 -68.28 39.71
CA SER A 75 -70.64 -68.16 39.74
C SER A 75 -70.03 -67.81 38.38
N ALA A 76 -70.65 -68.21 37.26
CA ALA A 76 -70.26 -67.75 35.91
C ALA A 76 -70.49 -66.24 35.73
N ARG A 77 -71.63 -65.71 36.19
CA ARG A 77 -71.89 -64.25 36.18
C ARG A 77 -70.87 -63.49 37.01
N MET A 78 -70.55 -64.00 38.21
CA MET A 78 -69.53 -63.41 39.08
C MET A 78 -68.13 -63.47 38.45
N GLN A 79 -67.80 -64.56 37.75
CA GLN A 79 -66.56 -64.69 37.01
C GLN A 79 -66.45 -63.68 35.87
N GLU A 80 -67.51 -63.48 35.11
CA GLU A 80 -67.52 -62.51 34.01
C GLU A 80 -67.37 -61.07 34.52
N ALA A 81 -68.13 -60.68 35.55
CA ALA A 81 -68.04 -59.36 36.16
C ALA A 81 -66.65 -59.09 36.77
N SER A 82 -66.08 -60.07 37.46
CA SER A 82 -64.75 -59.95 38.08
C SER A 82 -63.63 -59.92 37.05
N LEU A 83 -63.73 -60.72 35.97
CA LEU A 83 -62.78 -60.69 34.87
C LEU A 83 -62.83 -59.37 34.11
N LEU A 84 -64.03 -58.78 33.95
CA LEU A 84 -64.19 -57.45 33.36
C LEU A 84 -63.51 -56.37 34.22
N LEU A 85 -63.75 -56.39 35.53
CA LEU A 85 -63.10 -55.48 36.47
C LEU A 85 -61.56 -55.64 36.45
N TYR A 86 -61.08 -56.88 36.44
CA TYR A 86 -59.65 -57.18 36.34
C TYR A 86 -59.05 -56.70 35.01
N ARG A 87 -59.74 -56.91 33.89
CA ARG A 87 -59.32 -56.40 32.56
C ARG A 87 -59.20 -54.88 32.56
N ASN A 88 -60.14 -54.17 33.19
CA ASN A 88 -60.08 -52.71 33.29
C ASN A 88 -58.90 -52.26 34.15
N LYS A 89 -58.71 -52.86 35.34
CA LYS A 89 -57.55 -52.58 36.21
C LYS A 89 -56.22 -52.90 35.51
N TYR A 90 -56.13 -54.02 34.81
CA TYR A 90 -54.97 -54.41 34.02
C TYR A 90 -54.67 -53.38 32.93
N LYS A 91 -55.70 -52.94 32.19
CA LYS A 91 -55.55 -51.92 31.14
C LYS A 91 -55.05 -50.60 31.71
N GLU A 92 -55.59 -50.14 32.84
CA GLU A 92 -55.11 -48.92 33.50
C GLU A 92 -53.68 -49.05 34.00
N ALA A 93 -53.32 -50.19 34.58
CA ALA A 93 -51.96 -50.46 35.03
C ALA A 93 -50.95 -50.48 33.86
N VAL A 94 -51.31 -51.11 32.73
CA VAL A 94 -50.50 -51.10 31.51
C VAL A 94 -50.35 -49.68 30.96
N LEU A 95 -51.43 -48.90 30.88
CA LEU A 95 -51.37 -47.50 30.44
C LEU A 95 -50.49 -46.64 31.35
N SER A 96 -50.59 -46.83 32.67
CA SER A 96 -49.75 -46.12 33.65
C SER A 96 -48.27 -46.48 33.50
N ALA A 97 -47.95 -47.77 33.38
CA ALA A 97 -46.59 -48.24 33.15
C ALA A 97 -46.01 -47.72 31.84
N ASN A 98 -46.78 -47.79 30.74
CA ASN A 98 -46.35 -47.29 29.44
C ASN A 98 -46.14 -45.77 29.42
N ARG A 99 -47.02 -44.99 30.07
CA ARG A 99 -46.82 -43.54 30.25
C ARG A 99 -45.53 -43.24 31.03
N LYS A 100 -45.22 -44.05 32.04
CA LYS A 100 -43.98 -43.91 32.81
C LYS A 100 -42.75 -44.21 31.95
N ALA A 101 -42.79 -45.27 31.15
CA ALA A 101 -41.70 -45.61 30.21
C ALA A 101 -41.47 -44.49 29.19
N ALA A 102 -42.51 -44.03 28.50
CA ALA A 102 -42.43 -42.92 27.55
C ALA A 102 -41.95 -41.61 28.24
N GLY A 103 -42.46 -41.31 29.43
CA GLY A 103 -42.03 -40.15 30.22
C GLY A 103 -40.57 -40.22 30.67
N ASN A 104 -40.05 -41.41 30.97
CA ASN A 104 -38.64 -41.61 31.28
C ASN A 104 -37.77 -41.40 30.03
N ALA A 105 -38.17 -41.94 28.89
CA ALA A 105 -37.46 -41.73 27.62
C ALA A 105 -37.37 -40.23 27.27
N MET A 106 -38.46 -39.47 27.43
CA MET A 106 -38.44 -38.02 27.22
C MET A 106 -37.52 -37.27 28.19
N LYS A 107 -37.48 -37.67 29.47
CA LYS A 107 -36.56 -37.06 30.44
C LYS A 107 -35.09 -37.31 30.09
N GLU A 108 -34.76 -38.49 29.60
CA GLU A 108 -33.40 -38.80 29.15
C GLU A 108 -33.03 -38.01 27.90
N LEU A 109 -33.97 -37.79 26.97
CA LEU A 109 -33.76 -36.89 25.84
C LEU A 109 -33.50 -35.45 26.30
N GLU A 110 -34.31 -34.94 27.22
CA GLU A 110 -34.14 -33.58 27.76
C GLU A 110 -32.78 -33.41 28.44
N LYS A 111 -32.33 -34.40 29.23
CA LYS A 111 -30.99 -34.37 29.83
C LYS A 111 -29.89 -34.36 28.77
N PHE A 112 -30.02 -35.19 27.72
CA PHE A 112 -29.05 -35.22 26.64
C PHE A 112 -28.97 -33.86 25.93
N VAL A 113 -30.12 -33.29 25.57
CA VAL A 113 -30.22 -31.97 24.95
C VAL A 113 -29.60 -30.88 25.82
N LEU A 114 -29.88 -30.88 27.13
CA LEU A 114 -29.32 -29.91 28.07
C LEU A 114 -27.79 -30.06 28.19
N GLY A 115 -27.27 -31.28 28.28
CA GLY A 115 -25.83 -31.54 28.31
C GLY A 115 -25.13 -31.08 27.03
N GLN A 116 -25.77 -31.22 25.87
CA GLN A 116 -25.22 -30.71 24.60
C GLN A 116 -25.24 -29.19 24.49
N ALA A 117 -26.14 -28.50 25.20
CA ALA A 117 -26.14 -27.05 25.27
C ALA A 117 -24.96 -26.48 26.08
N GLU A 118 -24.28 -27.32 26.89
CA GLU A 118 -23.08 -26.98 27.65
C GLU A 118 -21.78 -27.25 26.87
N VAL A 119 -21.85 -27.98 25.75
CA VAL A 119 -20.71 -28.22 24.86
C VAL A 119 -20.32 -26.90 24.17
N GLU A 120 -19.02 -26.62 24.10
CA GLU A 120 -18.50 -25.48 23.35
C GLU A 120 -18.93 -25.60 21.89
N CYS A 121 -19.83 -24.70 21.44
CA CYS A 121 -20.48 -24.82 20.13
C CYS A 121 -19.49 -24.93 18.96
N LEU A 122 -18.25 -24.46 19.08
CA LEU A 122 -17.25 -24.51 18.01
C LEU A 122 -16.63 -25.91 17.77
N GLN A 123 -16.85 -26.88 18.66
CA GLN A 123 -16.29 -28.23 18.54
C GLN A 123 -17.19 -29.18 17.75
N VAL A 124 -18.51 -28.95 17.76
CA VAL A 124 -19.51 -29.80 17.11
C VAL A 124 -20.33 -28.95 16.15
N THR A 125 -20.26 -29.25 14.87
CA THR A 125 -21.07 -28.53 13.87
C THR A 125 -22.56 -28.81 14.06
N PRO A 126 -23.46 -27.92 13.60
CA PRO A 126 -24.90 -28.19 13.68
C PRO A 126 -25.33 -29.48 12.96
N GLY A 127 -24.61 -29.89 11.91
CA GLY A 127 -24.84 -31.16 11.21
C GLY A 127 -24.46 -32.38 12.06
N GLU A 128 -23.30 -32.35 12.71
CA GLU A 128 -22.89 -33.41 13.64
C GLU A 128 -23.82 -33.47 14.86
N MET A 129 -24.23 -32.33 15.40
CA MET A 129 -25.19 -32.25 16.50
C MET A 129 -26.56 -32.83 16.11
N GLN A 130 -27.04 -32.54 14.89
CA GLN A 130 -28.26 -33.15 14.37
C GLN A 130 -28.14 -34.68 14.25
N GLN A 131 -26.98 -35.17 13.82
CA GLN A 131 -26.72 -36.60 13.72
C GLN A 131 -26.70 -37.27 15.10
N GLN A 132 -26.01 -36.68 16.09
CA GLN A 132 -25.98 -37.18 17.47
C GLN A 132 -27.39 -37.21 18.10
N LEU A 133 -28.20 -36.17 17.89
CA LEU A 133 -29.58 -36.14 18.34
C LEU A 133 -30.41 -37.24 17.68
N LYS A 134 -30.23 -37.48 16.38
CA LYS A 134 -30.92 -38.54 15.64
C LYS A 134 -30.56 -39.93 16.17
N GLU A 135 -29.28 -40.19 16.45
CA GLU A 135 -28.83 -41.45 17.04
C GLU A 135 -29.43 -41.65 18.44
N LYS A 136 -29.40 -40.62 19.28
CA LYS A 136 -29.99 -40.71 20.63
C LYS A 136 -31.49 -40.91 20.59
N HIS A 137 -32.17 -40.27 19.65
CA HIS A 137 -33.61 -40.45 19.41
C HIS A 137 -33.96 -41.90 19.08
N GLN A 138 -33.21 -42.52 18.17
CA GLN A 138 -33.42 -43.91 17.78
C GLN A 138 -33.16 -44.87 18.94
N GLU A 139 -32.10 -44.64 19.72
CA GLU A 139 -31.80 -45.41 20.93
C GLU A 139 -32.96 -45.38 21.93
N LEU A 140 -33.52 -44.19 22.20
CA LEU A 140 -34.61 -43.99 23.15
C LEU A 140 -35.93 -44.61 22.65
N LEU A 141 -36.25 -44.49 21.36
CA LEU A 141 -37.43 -45.14 20.79
C LEU A 141 -37.33 -46.66 20.86
N GLN A 142 -36.14 -47.22 20.60
CA GLN A 142 -35.91 -48.66 20.70
C GLN A 142 -36.02 -49.15 22.15
N GLY A 143 -35.38 -48.46 23.10
CA GLY A 143 -35.51 -48.79 24.52
C GLY A 143 -36.94 -48.71 25.03
N CYS A 144 -37.69 -47.67 24.64
CA CYS A 144 -39.09 -47.53 24.98
C CYS A 144 -39.93 -48.69 24.40
N ARG A 145 -39.70 -49.06 23.13
CA ARG A 145 -40.39 -50.19 22.48
C ARG A 145 -40.24 -51.50 23.27
N GLU A 146 -39.06 -51.75 23.83
CA GLU A 146 -38.77 -52.94 24.63
C GLU A 146 -39.48 -52.92 25.99
N GLU A 147 -39.65 -51.73 26.60
CA GLU A 147 -40.33 -51.57 27.88
C GLU A 147 -41.86 -51.56 27.80
N LEU A 148 -42.44 -51.22 26.65
CA LEU A 148 -43.89 -51.10 26.50
C LEU A 148 -44.61 -52.46 26.64
N LEU A 149 -45.70 -52.46 27.40
CA LEU A 149 -46.59 -53.60 27.65
C LEU A 149 -47.90 -53.47 26.86
N GLY A 150 -48.62 -54.58 26.68
CA GLY A 150 -49.92 -54.60 26.00
C GLY A 150 -49.85 -55.08 24.54
N ASP A 151 -50.90 -54.78 23.76
CA ASP A 151 -51.00 -55.16 22.35
C ASP A 151 -50.19 -54.22 21.44
N ASP A 152 -49.81 -54.72 20.25
CA ASP A 152 -48.93 -53.99 19.33
C ASP A 152 -49.54 -52.67 18.85
N SER A 153 -50.87 -52.58 18.75
CA SER A 153 -51.55 -51.35 18.33
C SER A 153 -51.42 -50.24 19.36
N GLN A 154 -51.54 -50.57 20.65
CA GLN A 154 -51.35 -49.61 21.76
C GLN A 154 -49.89 -49.19 21.88
N LYS A 155 -48.96 -50.14 21.74
CA LYS A 155 -47.52 -49.82 21.75
C LYS A 155 -47.16 -48.87 20.62
N GLN A 156 -47.66 -49.14 19.42
CA GLN A 156 -47.39 -48.32 18.25
C GLN A 156 -47.92 -46.88 18.41
N ALA A 157 -49.14 -46.70 18.93
CA ALA A 157 -49.69 -45.37 19.15
C ALA A 157 -48.85 -44.53 20.14
N ILE A 158 -48.34 -45.16 21.20
CA ILE A 158 -47.48 -44.49 22.18
C ILE A 158 -46.10 -44.15 21.58
N LEU A 159 -45.54 -45.05 20.77
CA LEU A 159 -44.27 -44.79 20.07
C LEU A 159 -44.40 -43.66 19.06
N GLU A 160 -45.50 -43.56 18.32
CA GLU A 160 -45.75 -42.47 17.38
C GLU A 160 -45.91 -41.12 18.09
N GLU A 161 -46.62 -41.08 19.23
CA GLU A 161 -46.73 -39.87 20.05
C GLU A 161 -45.37 -39.43 20.60
N LEU A 162 -44.59 -40.39 21.12
CA LEU A 162 -43.23 -40.15 21.61
C LEU A 162 -42.32 -39.67 20.48
N GLU A 163 -42.38 -40.27 19.30
CA GLU A 163 -41.60 -39.88 18.13
C GLU A 163 -41.91 -38.44 17.71
N GLN A 164 -43.18 -38.06 17.64
CA GLN A 164 -43.57 -36.69 17.32
C GLN A 164 -43.13 -35.67 18.38
N GLU A 165 -43.33 -35.97 19.66
CA GLU A 165 -42.96 -35.03 20.74
C GLU A 165 -41.45 -34.83 20.81
N SER A 166 -40.68 -35.93 20.76
CA SER A 166 -39.23 -35.88 20.78
C SER A 166 -38.66 -35.19 19.54
N ALA A 167 -39.17 -35.47 18.34
CA ALA A 167 -38.75 -34.77 17.12
C ALA A 167 -38.97 -33.25 17.22
N ARG A 168 -40.12 -32.81 17.76
CA ARG A 168 -40.39 -31.37 18.00
C ARG A 168 -39.40 -30.74 18.98
N LYS A 169 -39.09 -31.43 20.09
CA LYS A 169 -38.12 -30.92 21.06
C LYS A 169 -36.71 -30.84 20.47
N GLN A 170 -36.30 -31.86 19.71
CA GLN A 170 -35.01 -31.87 19.03
C GLN A 170 -34.87 -30.73 18.03
N GLU A 171 -35.89 -30.48 17.21
CA GLU A 171 -35.87 -29.39 16.24
C GLU A 171 -35.76 -28.04 16.95
N ALA A 172 -36.56 -27.81 18.00
CA ALA A 172 -36.51 -26.57 18.79
C ALA A 172 -35.11 -26.34 19.40
N SER A 173 -34.47 -27.40 19.90
CA SER A 173 -33.11 -27.32 20.44
C SER A 173 -32.05 -27.10 19.36
N LEU A 174 -32.20 -27.74 18.19
CA LEU A 174 -31.30 -27.53 17.05
C LEU A 174 -31.35 -26.11 16.51
N VAL A 175 -32.52 -25.49 16.48
CA VAL A 175 -32.66 -24.08 16.09
C VAL A 175 -31.85 -23.18 17.03
N LEU A 176 -32.04 -23.33 18.34
CA LEU A 176 -31.28 -22.57 19.34
C LEU A 176 -29.78 -22.85 19.27
N TYR A 177 -29.38 -24.10 19.04
CA TYR A 177 -27.98 -24.47 18.87
C TYR A 177 -27.37 -23.82 17.62
N ARG A 178 -28.08 -23.84 16.48
CA ARG A 178 -27.64 -23.19 15.23
C ARG A 178 -27.42 -21.69 15.41
N GLU A 179 -28.30 -21.01 16.15
CA GLU A 179 -28.14 -19.58 16.47
C GLU A 179 -26.88 -19.34 17.32
N LYS A 180 -26.71 -20.08 18.41
CA LYS A 180 -25.51 -19.99 19.27
C LYS A 180 -24.22 -20.30 18.51
N TYR A 181 -24.24 -21.32 17.66
CA TYR A 181 -23.12 -21.70 16.80
C TYR A 181 -22.75 -20.55 15.86
N LYS A 182 -23.74 -19.95 15.20
CA LYS A 182 -23.53 -18.83 14.29
C LYS A 182 -22.91 -17.62 15.00
N ASP A 183 -23.36 -17.31 16.21
CA ASP A 183 -22.80 -16.21 17.02
C ASP A 183 -21.36 -16.51 17.45
N ALA A 184 -21.08 -17.74 17.88
CA ALA A 184 -19.73 -18.17 18.26
C ALA A 184 -18.77 -18.10 17.06
N VAL A 185 -19.17 -18.60 15.89
CA VAL A 185 -18.40 -18.51 14.64
C VAL A 185 -18.16 -17.05 14.26
N SER A 186 -19.20 -16.21 14.32
CA SER A 186 -19.09 -14.78 13.98
C SER A 186 -18.10 -14.07 14.91
N SER A 187 -18.13 -14.38 16.20
CA SER A 187 -17.21 -13.83 17.20
C SER A 187 -15.77 -14.28 16.95
N ALA A 188 -15.54 -15.58 16.71
CA ALA A 188 -14.23 -16.13 16.42
C ALA A 188 -13.62 -15.53 15.14
N ASN A 189 -14.39 -15.48 14.04
CA ASN A 189 -13.96 -14.90 12.78
C ASN A 189 -13.70 -13.38 12.90
N ARG A 190 -14.44 -12.67 13.76
CA ARG A 190 -14.18 -11.25 14.06
C ARG A 190 -12.83 -11.06 14.75
N VAL A 191 -12.47 -11.91 15.71
CA VAL A 191 -11.16 -11.83 16.38
C VAL A 191 -10.04 -12.12 15.39
N LEU A 192 -10.19 -13.17 14.57
CA LEU A 192 -9.23 -13.52 13.53
C LEU A 192 -9.01 -12.38 12.53
N THR A 193 -10.10 -11.83 11.97
CA THR A 193 -10.02 -10.72 11.01
C THR A 193 -9.47 -9.43 11.62
N LYS A 194 -9.64 -9.22 12.93
CA LYS A 194 -9.01 -8.12 13.65
C LYS A 194 -7.50 -8.30 13.74
N GLY A 195 -7.03 -9.48 14.15
CA GLY A 195 -5.60 -9.78 14.22
C GLY A 195 -4.90 -9.66 12.86
N VAL A 196 -5.54 -10.13 11.78
CA VAL A 196 -4.99 -9.98 10.41
C VAL A 196 -4.85 -8.51 10.00
N LYS A 197 -5.80 -7.65 10.37
CA LYS A 197 -5.70 -6.20 10.09
C LYS A 197 -4.57 -5.55 10.87
N GLU A 198 -4.40 -5.94 12.12
CA GLU A 198 -3.30 -5.44 12.98
C GLU A 198 -1.95 -5.87 12.39
N GLU A 199 -1.78 -7.13 12.01
CA GLU A 199 -0.56 -7.62 11.36
C GLU A 199 -0.27 -6.91 10.03
N PHE A 200 -1.32 -6.64 9.23
CA PHE A 200 -1.14 -5.89 7.99
C PHE A 200 -0.75 -4.42 8.25
N ALA A 201 -1.37 -3.77 9.24
CA ALA A 201 -1.03 -2.41 9.62
C ALA A 201 0.41 -2.31 10.16
N GLU A 202 0.87 -3.27 10.96
CA GLU A 202 2.26 -3.36 11.41
C GLU A 202 3.22 -3.51 10.24
N PHE A 203 2.87 -4.34 9.25
CA PHE A 203 3.66 -4.48 8.03
C PHE A 203 3.72 -3.17 7.23
N LEU A 204 2.61 -2.46 7.06
CA LEU A 204 2.60 -1.14 6.40
C LEU A 204 3.48 -0.14 7.14
N ASN A 205 3.39 -0.08 8.46
CA ASN A 205 4.22 0.81 9.27
C ASN A 205 5.72 0.48 9.16
N ALA A 206 6.07 -0.80 9.05
CA ALA A 206 7.46 -1.21 8.82
C ALA A 206 7.96 -0.74 7.45
N GLN A 207 7.15 -0.89 6.39
CA GLN A 207 7.49 -0.39 5.06
C GLN A 207 7.61 1.15 5.03
N ASP A 208 6.75 1.86 5.76
CA ASP A 208 6.85 3.31 5.91
C ASP A 208 8.17 3.69 6.58
N HIS A 209 8.53 3.04 7.70
CA HIS A 209 9.75 3.35 8.42
C HIS A 209 11.02 3.09 7.58
N ASP A 210 11.04 1.99 6.85
CA ASP A 210 12.14 1.62 5.96
C ASP A 210 12.31 2.59 4.79
N THR A 211 11.36 3.49 4.53
CA THR A 211 11.35 4.39 3.37
C THR A 211 11.31 5.88 3.73
N GLN A 212 11.60 6.24 4.98
CA GLN A 212 11.53 7.63 5.45
C GLN A 212 12.63 8.55 4.91
N THR A 213 13.78 8.00 4.49
CA THR A 213 14.90 8.79 3.97
C THR A 213 14.92 8.82 2.44
N GLU A 214 15.50 9.86 1.85
CA GLU A 214 15.66 10.00 0.39
C GLU A 214 16.36 8.78 -0.22
N GLU A 215 17.46 8.32 0.41
CA GLU A 215 18.24 7.17 -0.07
C GLU A 215 17.43 5.86 -0.01
N GLN A 216 16.68 5.63 1.06
CA GLN A 216 15.91 4.39 1.19
C GLN A 216 14.63 4.39 0.35
N CYS A 217 13.94 5.54 0.24
CA CYS A 217 12.73 5.68 -0.58
C CYS A 217 13.02 5.41 -2.06
N LEU A 218 14.13 5.96 -2.58
CA LEU A 218 14.51 5.80 -3.99
C LEU A 218 15.08 4.41 -4.33
N GLN A 219 15.40 3.58 -3.33
CA GLN A 219 15.83 2.19 -3.56
C GLN A 219 14.69 1.24 -3.93
N VAL A 220 13.46 1.55 -3.52
CA VAL A 220 12.30 0.67 -3.75
C VAL A 220 11.32 1.39 -4.66
N GLU A 221 11.24 0.94 -5.91
CA GLU A 221 10.27 1.50 -6.85
C GLU A 221 8.84 1.25 -6.37
N PRO A 222 7.90 2.19 -6.61
CA PRO A 222 6.51 2.02 -6.19
C PRO A 222 5.83 0.74 -6.72
N ASN A 223 6.25 0.27 -7.90
CA ASN A 223 5.75 -0.99 -8.47
C ASN A 223 6.27 -2.22 -7.71
N GLU A 224 7.53 -2.19 -7.27
CA GLU A 224 8.08 -3.26 -6.45
C GLU A 224 7.39 -3.30 -5.08
N LEU A 225 7.19 -2.13 -4.46
CA LEU A 225 6.46 -2.04 -3.19
C LEU A 225 5.02 -2.56 -3.34
N GLN A 226 4.32 -2.19 -4.42
CA GLN A 226 2.99 -2.74 -4.72
C GLN A 226 3.00 -4.27 -4.77
N GLN A 227 3.98 -4.89 -5.44
CA GLN A 227 4.10 -6.35 -5.49
C GLN A 227 4.39 -6.98 -4.12
N ARG A 228 5.12 -6.29 -3.23
CA ARG A 228 5.34 -6.75 -1.85
C ARG A 228 4.04 -6.71 -1.05
N LEU A 229 3.26 -5.64 -1.19
CA LEU A 229 1.94 -5.53 -0.55
C LEU A 229 0.98 -6.60 -1.06
N GLU A 230 0.91 -6.83 -2.38
CA GLU A 230 0.06 -7.85 -3.00
C GLU A 230 0.40 -9.26 -2.49
N ARG A 231 1.69 -9.58 -2.33
CA ARG A 231 2.14 -10.84 -1.73
C ARG A 231 1.68 -10.97 -0.28
N LYS A 232 1.97 -9.98 0.56
CA LYS A 232 1.57 -10.01 1.99
C LYS A 232 0.04 -10.10 2.13
N TYR A 233 -0.69 -9.36 1.30
CA TYR A 233 -2.15 -9.41 1.20
C TYR A 233 -2.65 -10.83 0.91
N HIS A 234 -2.07 -11.50 -0.09
CA HIS A 234 -2.49 -12.85 -0.47
C HIS A 234 -2.19 -13.87 0.62
N ASP A 235 -1.00 -13.79 1.23
CA ASP A 235 -0.57 -14.67 2.33
C ASP A 235 -1.52 -14.55 3.54
N LEU A 236 -1.88 -13.33 3.91
CA LEU A 236 -2.79 -13.07 5.02
C LEU A 236 -4.21 -13.57 4.75
N LEU A 237 -4.71 -13.40 3.53
CA LEU A 237 -6.03 -13.91 3.16
C LEU A 237 -6.07 -15.43 3.15
N GLN A 238 -5.04 -16.10 2.59
CA GLN A 238 -4.94 -17.55 2.63
C GLN A 238 -4.83 -18.08 4.07
N HIS A 239 -4.02 -17.42 4.91
CA HIS A 239 -3.90 -17.77 6.32
C HIS A 239 -5.23 -17.64 7.07
N CYS A 240 -5.96 -16.55 6.80
CA CYS A 240 -7.28 -16.31 7.38
C CYS A 240 -8.31 -17.35 6.91
N GLN A 241 -8.33 -17.67 5.60
CA GLN A 241 -9.22 -18.66 5.02
C GLN A 241 -9.05 -20.04 5.66
N GLY A 242 -7.80 -20.48 5.85
CA GLY A 242 -7.52 -21.78 6.48
C GLY A 242 -7.90 -21.87 7.97
N LYS A 243 -8.10 -20.74 8.65
CA LYS A 243 -8.46 -20.66 10.07
C LYS A 243 -9.90 -20.24 10.33
N MET A 244 -10.63 -19.79 9.31
CA MET A 244 -12.01 -19.35 9.46
C MET A 244 -12.94 -20.53 9.75
N MET A 245 -13.86 -20.32 10.68
CA MET A 245 -14.89 -21.27 11.06
C MET A 245 -16.20 -20.97 10.32
N GLY A 246 -17.12 -21.93 10.28
CA GLY A 246 -18.46 -21.77 9.71
C GLY A 246 -18.64 -22.43 8.34
N GLU A 247 -19.74 -22.07 7.68
CA GLU A 247 -20.07 -22.53 6.33
C GLU A 247 -19.38 -21.67 5.26
N GLU A 248 -19.07 -22.25 4.11
CA GLU A 248 -18.33 -21.58 3.03
C GLU A 248 -18.92 -20.22 2.60
N PRO A 249 -20.25 -20.04 2.43
CA PRO A 249 -20.79 -18.74 2.03
C PRO A 249 -20.51 -17.62 3.04
N GLN A 250 -20.49 -17.94 4.34
CA GLN A 250 -20.21 -16.96 5.41
C GLN A 250 -18.72 -16.63 5.48
N LYS A 251 -17.86 -17.65 5.26
CA LYS A 251 -16.40 -17.45 5.17
C LYS A 251 -16.07 -16.54 4.00
N GLU A 252 -16.62 -16.82 2.82
CA GLU A 252 -16.40 -16.03 1.61
C GLU A 252 -16.82 -14.56 1.78
N ASP A 253 -18.01 -14.29 2.35
CA ASP A 253 -18.45 -12.91 2.63
C ASP A 253 -17.51 -12.19 3.61
N THR A 254 -17.08 -12.88 4.67
CA THR A 254 -16.18 -12.30 5.68
C THR A 254 -14.78 -12.06 5.10
N LEU A 255 -14.25 -12.99 4.30
CA LEU A 255 -12.98 -12.85 3.59
C LEU A 255 -13.03 -11.75 2.54
N GLY A 256 -14.14 -11.62 1.81
CA GLY A 256 -14.34 -10.55 0.84
C GLY A 256 -14.29 -9.18 1.50
N LYS A 257 -15.00 -9.00 2.62
CA LYS A 257 -14.96 -7.77 3.43
C LYS A 257 -13.58 -7.48 4.02
N LEU A 258 -12.84 -8.52 4.44
CA LEU A 258 -11.47 -8.37 4.91
C LEU A 258 -10.56 -7.93 3.76
N GLY A 259 -10.62 -8.62 2.63
CA GLY A 259 -9.82 -8.33 1.43
C GLY A 259 -10.06 -6.90 0.93
N GLN A 260 -11.31 -6.45 0.90
CA GLN A 260 -11.62 -5.06 0.55
C GLN A 260 -10.91 -4.08 1.50
N LYS A 261 -11.00 -4.28 2.82
CA LYS A 261 -10.36 -3.38 3.80
C LYS A 261 -8.84 -3.35 3.67
N LEU A 262 -8.20 -4.50 3.49
CA LEU A 262 -6.75 -4.56 3.31
C LEU A 262 -6.32 -3.87 2.01
N ARG A 263 -7.13 -4.01 0.94
CA ARG A 263 -6.89 -3.32 -0.33
C ARG A 263 -7.00 -1.79 -0.18
N GLU A 264 -8.06 -1.30 0.46
CA GLU A 264 -8.24 0.13 0.74
C GLU A 264 -7.03 0.70 1.50
N SER A 265 -6.57 0.03 2.56
CA SER A 265 -5.36 0.44 3.29
C SER A 265 -4.09 0.38 2.43
N SER A 266 -3.97 -0.61 1.54
CA SER A 266 -2.82 -0.71 0.62
C SER A 266 -2.80 0.44 -0.39
N GLU A 267 -3.96 0.78 -0.95
CA GLU A 267 -4.11 1.85 -1.94
C GLU A 267 -3.81 3.22 -1.31
N GLU A 268 -4.31 3.49 -0.10
CA GLU A 268 -4.02 4.72 0.64
C GLU A 268 -2.52 4.86 0.95
N PHE A 269 -1.90 3.77 1.41
CA PHE A 269 -0.46 3.74 1.66
C PHE A 269 0.35 3.95 0.37
N LEU A 270 0.06 3.21 -0.70
CA LEU A 270 0.76 3.35 -1.99
C LEU A 270 0.59 4.75 -2.59
N HIS A 271 -0.59 5.36 -2.44
CA HIS A 271 -0.81 6.72 -2.89
C HIS A 271 0.15 7.69 -2.18
N THR A 272 0.21 7.59 -0.86
CA THR A 272 1.10 8.42 -0.02
C THR A 272 2.57 8.19 -0.37
N TYR A 273 2.97 6.92 -0.49
CA TYR A 273 4.31 6.53 -0.88
C TYR A 273 4.70 7.08 -2.26
N ARG A 274 3.86 6.90 -3.28
CA ARG A 274 4.11 7.42 -4.64
C ARG A 274 4.27 8.93 -4.66
N GLN A 275 3.51 9.64 -3.82
CA GLN A 275 3.65 11.08 -3.69
C GLN A 275 5.02 11.45 -3.09
N GLN A 276 5.42 10.81 -2.00
CA GLN A 276 6.73 11.04 -1.37
C GLN A 276 7.88 10.67 -2.31
N PHE A 277 7.81 9.52 -2.98
CA PHE A 277 8.78 9.07 -3.96
C PHE A 277 9.00 10.12 -5.05
N ARG A 278 7.93 10.65 -5.65
CA ARG A 278 8.02 11.72 -6.66
C ARG A 278 8.62 13.01 -6.12
N GLN A 279 8.33 13.37 -4.87
CA GLN A 279 8.92 14.56 -4.25
C GLN A 279 10.43 14.40 -4.05
N MET A 280 10.87 13.23 -3.59
CA MET A 280 12.29 12.91 -3.41
C MET A 280 13.01 12.89 -4.76
N GLU A 281 12.44 12.23 -5.77
CA GLU A 281 12.96 12.19 -7.14
C GLU A 281 13.17 13.60 -7.72
N ASN A 282 12.15 14.46 -7.65
CA ASN A 282 12.23 15.85 -8.10
C ASN A 282 13.30 16.64 -7.34
N SER A 283 13.38 16.45 -6.02
CA SER A 283 14.41 17.10 -5.18
C SER A 283 15.82 16.69 -5.62
N THR A 284 16.07 15.39 -5.84
CA THR A 284 17.38 14.91 -6.32
C THR A 284 17.70 15.43 -7.72
N ASN A 285 16.71 15.44 -8.62
CA ASN A 285 16.87 15.98 -9.97
C ASN A 285 17.21 17.49 -9.95
N LEU A 286 16.54 18.28 -9.10
CA LEU A 286 16.83 19.72 -8.94
C LEU A 286 18.22 19.95 -8.34
N LYS A 287 18.65 19.15 -7.36
CA LYS A 287 20.03 19.20 -6.84
C LYS A 287 21.05 18.89 -7.93
N ALA A 288 20.78 17.91 -8.79
CA ALA A 288 21.64 17.57 -9.92
C ALA A 288 21.71 18.72 -10.94
N LYS A 289 20.56 19.31 -11.33
CA LYS A 289 20.49 20.52 -12.16
C LYS A 289 21.34 21.65 -11.57
N GLY A 290 21.17 21.94 -10.28
CA GLY A 290 21.92 22.99 -9.58
C GLY A 290 23.44 22.78 -9.62
N ARG A 291 23.91 21.53 -9.45
CA ARG A 291 25.34 21.21 -9.56
C ARG A 291 25.87 21.45 -10.97
N ILE A 292 25.10 21.11 -12.01
CA ILE A 292 25.49 21.35 -13.40
C ILE A 292 25.60 22.84 -13.70
N LYS A 293 24.63 23.64 -13.25
CA LYS A 293 24.68 25.12 -13.39
C LYS A 293 25.94 25.68 -12.75
N GLN A 294 26.26 25.23 -11.54
CA GLN A 294 27.46 25.67 -10.83
C GLN A 294 28.73 25.29 -11.60
N GLN A 295 28.83 24.05 -12.10
CA GLN A 295 29.98 23.61 -12.90
C GLN A 295 30.16 24.43 -14.18
N PHE A 296 29.07 24.81 -14.84
CA PHE A 296 29.14 25.66 -16.03
C PHE A 296 29.56 27.09 -15.69
N GLU A 297 29.05 27.65 -14.59
CA GLU A 297 29.44 28.97 -14.11
C GLU A 297 30.92 29.03 -13.72
N GLU A 298 31.41 28.03 -12.99
CA GLU A 298 32.83 27.89 -12.63
C GLU A 298 33.71 27.83 -13.89
N PHE A 299 33.28 27.08 -14.91
CA PHE A 299 33.98 27.02 -16.20
C PHE A 299 33.99 28.38 -16.91
N ILE A 300 32.86 29.11 -16.94
CA ILE A 300 32.82 30.44 -17.54
C ILE A 300 33.76 31.41 -16.80
N GLN A 301 33.80 31.36 -15.47
CA GLN A 301 34.67 32.22 -14.67
C GLN A 301 36.15 31.92 -14.93
N GLU A 302 36.51 30.65 -15.09
CA GLU A 302 37.86 30.23 -15.50
C GLU A 302 38.20 30.78 -16.90
N GLN A 303 37.30 30.63 -17.87
CA GLN A 303 37.51 31.17 -19.22
C GLN A 303 37.60 32.70 -19.24
N ASP A 304 36.79 33.40 -18.43
CA ASP A 304 36.90 34.86 -18.31
C ASP A 304 38.26 35.25 -17.74
N HIS A 305 38.68 34.62 -16.64
CA HIS A 305 39.94 34.91 -15.96
C HIS A 305 41.15 34.68 -16.87
N ASP A 306 41.20 33.53 -17.54
CA ASP A 306 42.30 33.15 -18.45
C ASP A 306 42.40 34.05 -19.67
N THR A 307 41.37 34.83 -19.97
CA THR A 307 41.32 35.75 -21.12
C THR A 307 41.20 37.22 -20.72
N GLN A 308 41.56 37.57 -19.48
CA GLN A 308 41.55 38.97 -19.01
C GLN A 308 42.68 39.80 -19.60
N THR A 309 43.84 39.21 -19.92
CA THR A 309 44.99 39.97 -20.46
C THR A 309 44.92 40.13 -21.97
N GLU A 310 45.57 41.19 -22.50
CA GLU A 310 45.60 41.47 -23.95
C GLU A 310 46.20 40.31 -24.75
N GLU A 311 47.33 39.76 -24.30
CA GLU A 311 47.99 38.64 -24.97
C GLU A 311 47.13 37.37 -24.97
N GLN A 312 46.56 36.99 -23.82
CA GLN A 312 45.77 35.76 -23.72
C GLN A 312 44.43 35.88 -24.48
N CYS A 313 43.79 37.05 -24.44
CA CYS A 313 42.54 37.28 -25.18
C CYS A 313 42.76 37.13 -26.69
N LEU A 314 43.88 37.62 -27.24
CA LEU A 314 44.17 37.50 -28.67
C LEU A 314 44.56 36.08 -29.12
N GLN A 315 45.02 35.22 -28.20
CA GLN A 315 45.36 33.82 -28.52
C GLN A 315 44.13 32.98 -28.84
N LEU A 316 42.99 33.30 -28.23
CA LEU A 316 41.74 32.59 -28.44
C LEU A 316 40.77 33.48 -29.22
N LYS A 317 40.39 33.06 -30.43
CA LYS A 317 39.41 33.82 -31.20
C LYS A 317 37.99 33.57 -30.67
N PRO A 318 37.05 34.51 -30.86
CA PRO A 318 35.62 34.32 -30.59
C PRO A 318 35.02 32.98 -31.02
N SER A 319 35.34 32.51 -32.22
CA SER A 319 34.84 31.22 -32.71
C SER A 319 35.42 30.01 -31.96
N GLY A 320 36.65 30.13 -31.46
CA GLY A 320 37.28 29.13 -30.59
C GLY A 320 36.64 29.10 -29.21
N MET A 321 36.42 30.27 -28.61
CA MET A 321 35.73 30.41 -27.32
C MET A 321 34.31 29.83 -27.38
N TRP A 322 33.54 30.18 -28.43
CA TRP A 322 32.21 29.61 -28.65
C TRP A 322 32.24 28.09 -28.71
N LYS A 323 33.21 27.52 -29.45
CA LYS A 323 33.34 26.07 -29.59
C LYS A 323 33.64 25.39 -28.25
N GLN A 324 34.52 25.95 -27.43
CA GLN A 324 34.84 25.40 -26.10
C GLN A 324 33.61 25.42 -25.17
N LEU A 325 32.84 26.51 -25.19
CA LEU A 325 31.61 26.61 -24.41
C LEU A 325 30.54 25.64 -24.89
N GLU A 326 30.35 25.52 -26.20
CA GLU A 326 29.39 24.57 -26.79
C GLU A 326 29.76 23.12 -26.44
N GLU A 327 31.05 22.75 -26.53
CA GLU A 327 31.53 21.42 -26.13
C GLU A 327 31.24 21.14 -24.65
N LYS A 328 31.54 22.10 -23.76
CA LYS A 328 31.27 21.96 -22.32
C LYS A 328 29.77 21.89 -22.02
N TYR A 329 28.98 22.72 -22.68
CA TYR A 329 27.53 22.77 -22.59
C TYR A 329 26.89 21.41 -22.95
N GLN A 330 27.28 20.83 -24.09
CA GLN A 330 26.77 19.53 -24.53
C GLN A 330 27.18 18.39 -23.57
N ASP A 331 28.43 18.39 -23.11
CA ASP A 331 28.93 17.42 -22.12
C ASP A 331 28.10 17.43 -20.83
N LEU A 332 27.85 18.63 -20.30
CA LEU A 332 27.06 18.82 -19.08
C LEU A 332 25.60 18.39 -19.24
N LEU A 333 24.98 18.68 -20.38
CA LEU A 333 23.61 18.22 -20.66
C LEU A 333 23.52 16.70 -20.77
N GLN A 334 24.47 16.06 -21.44
CA GLN A 334 24.54 14.60 -21.50
C GLN A 334 24.78 13.99 -20.12
N HIS A 335 25.66 14.61 -19.32
CA HIS A 335 25.92 14.17 -17.96
C HIS A 335 24.68 14.25 -17.07
N LEU A 336 23.89 15.32 -17.19
CA LEU A 336 22.62 15.42 -16.46
C LEU A 336 21.61 14.39 -16.95
N LYS A 337 21.46 14.22 -18.26
CA LYS A 337 20.51 13.26 -18.85
C LYS A 337 20.69 11.85 -18.28
N GLY A 338 21.93 11.41 -18.10
CA GLY A 338 22.23 10.10 -17.50
C GLY A 338 22.00 10.00 -15.99
N ARG A 339 21.77 11.12 -15.30
CA ARG A 339 21.54 11.19 -13.85
C ARG A 339 20.09 11.48 -13.46
N LEU A 340 19.28 11.97 -14.38
CA LEU A 340 17.88 12.26 -14.10
C LEU A 340 17.10 10.97 -13.86
N MET A 341 16.32 10.99 -12.81
CA MET A 341 15.37 9.93 -12.44
C MET A 341 13.97 10.27 -12.96
N GLY A 342 13.09 9.27 -12.98
CA GLY A 342 11.68 9.44 -13.35
C GLY A 342 11.32 9.08 -14.78
N GLU A 343 10.16 9.56 -15.21
CA GLU A 343 9.63 9.36 -16.56
C GLU A 343 10.26 10.33 -17.56
N GLU A 344 10.45 9.89 -18.81
CA GLU A 344 11.11 10.68 -19.85
C GLU A 344 10.53 12.10 -20.06
N PRO A 345 9.20 12.35 -20.04
CA PRO A 345 8.67 13.70 -20.21
C PRO A 345 9.16 14.68 -19.14
N GLN A 346 9.26 14.23 -17.89
CA GLN A 346 9.73 15.06 -16.78
C GLN A 346 11.22 15.34 -16.89
N LYS A 347 12.01 14.34 -17.33
CA LYS A 347 13.44 14.52 -17.59
C LYS A 347 13.67 15.53 -18.71
N GLU A 348 12.91 15.44 -19.79
CA GLU A 348 13.00 16.35 -20.93
C GLU A 348 12.68 17.80 -20.53
N ASP A 349 11.68 18.01 -19.67
CA ASP A 349 11.35 19.36 -19.20
C ASP A 349 12.47 19.97 -18.36
N ILE A 350 13.07 19.21 -17.45
CA ILE A 350 14.23 19.66 -16.65
C ILE A 350 15.43 19.96 -17.54
N LEU A 351 15.70 19.09 -18.54
CA LEU A 351 16.80 19.28 -19.48
C LEU A 351 16.61 20.53 -20.32
N ARG A 352 15.38 20.79 -20.80
CA ARG A 352 15.04 21.95 -21.62
C ARG A 352 15.21 23.26 -20.84
N GLU A 353 14.70 23.30 -19.61
CA GLU A 353 14.84 24.46 -18.73
C GLU A 353 16.32 24.74 -18.44
N LEU A 354 17.12 23.70 -18.18
CA LEU A 354 18.56 23.87 -18.01
C LEU A 354 19.26 24.32 -19.29
N GLU A 355 18.92 23.73 -20.44
CA GLU A 355 19.47 24.11 -21.75
C GLU A 355 19.27 25.60 -22.02
N GLU A 356 18.06 26.13 -21.74
CA GLU A 356 17.76 27.55 -21.87
C GLU A 356 18.62 28.40 -20.92
N GLU A 357 18.67 28.07 -19.63
CA GLU A 357 19.46 28.79 -18.63
C GLU A 357 20.96 28.82 -18.96
N LEU A 358 21.54 27.68 -19.37
CA LEU A 358 22.96 27.61 -19.73
C LEU A 358 23.24 28.39 -21.03
N ARG A 359 22.33 28.33 -22.00
CA ARG A 359 22.47 29.04 -23.29
C ARG A 359 22.38 30.55 -23.10
N GLU A 360 21.47 31.04 -22.27
CA GLU A 360 21.39 32.46 -21.90
C GLU A 360 22.71 32.92 -21.27
N ARG A 361 23.18 32.19 -20.25
CA ARG A 361 24.42 32.53 -19.55
C ARG A 361 25.65 32.50 -20.47
N MET A 362 25.71 31.53 -21.39
CA MET A 362 26.75 31.42 -22.42
C MET A 362 26.75 32.64 -23.35
N ASN A 363 25.56 33.06 -23.81
CA ASN A 363 25.41 34.21 -24.70
C ASN A 363 25.82 35.52 -24.01
N GLU A 364 25.46 35.71 -22.73
CA GLU A 364 25.88 36.85 -21.93
C GLU A 364 27.40 36.95 -21.83
N PHE A 365 28.07 35.82 -21.53
CA PHE A 365 29.53 35.78 -21.49
C PHE A 365 30.15 36.09 -22.84
N LEU A 366 29.67 35.46 -23.91
CA LEU A 366 30.18 35.67 -25.26
C LEU A 366 30.01 37.11 -25.73
N LEU A 367 28.92 37.79 -25.35
CA LEU A 367 28.72 39.20 -25.66
C LEU A 367 29.84 40.06 -25.07
N ILE A 368 30.12 39.87 -23.77
CA ILE A 368 31.18 40.58 -23.05
C ILE A 368 32.55 40.24 -23.62
N TYR A 369 32.82 38.96 -23.86
CA TYR A 369 34.08 38.48 -24.39
C TYR A 369 34.36 39.01 -25.81
N ASN A 370 33.37 38.93 -26.70
CA ASN A 370 33.50 39.41 -28.08
C ASN A 370 33.72 40.94 -28.14
N GLN A 371 33.15 41.67 -27.20
CA GLN A 371 33.40 43.10 -27.05
C GLN A 371 34.84 43.37 -26.61
N ARG A 372 35.32 42.68 -25.56
CA ARG A 372 36.71 42.78 -25.08
C ARG A 372 37.70 42.44 -26.19
N PHE A 373 37.47 41.33 -26.90
CA PHE A 373 38.33 40.90 -28.00
C PHE A 373 38.41 41.95 -29.10
N ARG A 374 37.29 42.52 -29.54
CA ARG A 374 37.26 43.60 -30.56
C ARG A 374 38.04 44.84 -30.13
N GLN A 375 37.92 45.23 -28.86
CA GLN A 375 38.65 46.38 -28.32
C GLN A 375 40.17 46.14 -28.33
N ILE A 376 40.61 44.96 -27.87
CA ILE A 376 42.04 44.60 -27.84
C ILE A 376 42.59 44.45 -29.26
N GLU A 377 41.85 43.81 -30.17
CA GLU A 377 42.26 43.63 -31.57
C GLU A 377 42.39 44.98 -32.31
N ALA A 378 41.45 45.91 -32.07
CA ALA A 378 41.52 47.25 -32.65
C ALA A 378 42.73 48.04 -32.09
N LYS A 379 42.95 47.98 -30.78
CA LYS A 379 44.11 48.60 -30.12
C LYS A 379 45.43 48.10 -30.72
N GLU A 380 45.60 46.79 -30.82
CA GLU A 380 46.83 46.16 -31.30
C GLU A 380 47.09 46.47 -32.78
N ARG A 381 46.05 46.43 -33.61
CA ARG A 381 46.13 46.81 -35.02
C ARG A 381 46.60 48.26 -35.19
N ILE A 382 46.07 49.18 -34.38
CA ILE A 382 46.41 50.60 -34.46
C ILE A 382 47.83 50.86 -33.94
N LYS A 383 48.23 50.19 -32.85
CA LYS A 383 49.63 50.21 -32.39
C LYS A 383 50.56 49.81 -33.51
N LYS A 384 50.30 48.66 -34.15
CA LYS A 384 51.10 48.16 -35.27
C LYS A 384 51.16 49.14 -36.44
N GLN A 385 50.02 49.73 -36.83
CA GLN A 385 50.00 50.78 -37.88
C GLN A 385 50.82 52.00 -37.52
N PHE A 386 50.88 52.35 -36.23
CA PHE A 386 51.68 53.47 -35.75
C PHE A 386 53.17 53.11 -35.68
N GLU A 387 53.52 51.92 -35.20
CA GLU A 387 54.88 51.38 -35.20
C GLU A 387 55.46 51.32 -36.63
N GLU A 388 54.69 50.79 -37.58
CA GLU A 388 55.07 50.76 -39.00
C GLU A 388 55.35 52.18 -39.52
N PHE A 389 54.50 53.14 -39.20
CA PHE A 389 54.70 54.54 -39.56
C PHE A 389 55.94 55.16 -38.88
N ILE A 390 56.19 54.88 -37.61
CA ILE A 390 57.39 55.34 -36.89
C ILE A 390 58.65 54.77 -37.54
N GLU A 391 58.65 53.48 -37.91
CA GLU A 391 59.79 52.84 -38.56
C GLU A 391 60.02 53.42 -39.97
N GLU A 392 58.97 53.72 -40.74
CA GLU A 392 59.07 54.47 -42.00
C GLU A 392 59.74 55.84 -41.79
N GLN A 393 59.32 56.59 -40.76
CA GLN A 393 59.91 57.90 -40.45
C GLN A 393 61.38 57.77 -40.02
N LYS A 394 61.72 56.71 -39.28
CA LYS A 394 63.08 56.41 -38.86
C LYS A 394 63.98 56.10 -40.06
N GLN A 395 63.53 55.26 -40.99
CA GLN A 395 64.23 54.97 -42.24
C GLN A 395 64.42 56.23 -43.08
N ASP A 396 63.37 57.05 -43.23
CA ASP A 396 63.46 58.32 -43.96
C ASP A 396 64.45 59.29 -43.31
N SER A 397 64.54 59.28 -41.98
CA SER A 397 65.47 60.10 -41.22
C SER A 397 66.94 59.66 -41.38
N GLU A 398 67.23 58.47 -41.89
CA GLU A 398 68.61 58.01 -42.13
C GLU A 398 69.31 58.83 -43.21
N SER A 399 68.58 59.27 -44.23
CA SER A 399 69.12 60.16 -45.26
C SER A 399 69.31 61.59 -44.72
N MET A 400 70.52 62.15 -44.90
CA MET A 400 70.86 63.52 -44.46
C MET A 400 69.88 64.58 -44.99
N PHE A 401 69.56 64.56 -46.27
CA PHE A 401 68.65 65.54 -46.90
C PHE A 401 67.20 65.43 -46.40
N LYS A 402 66.68 64.20 -46.31
CA LYS A 402 65.33 63.91 -45.80
C LYS A 402 65.16 64.32 -44.34
N CYS A 403 66.13 64.00 -43.47
CA CYS A 403 66.11 64.40 -42.06
C CYS A 403 66.08 65.93 -41.89
N LEU A 404 66.93 66.66 -42.63
CA LEU A 404 67.01 68.12 -42.51
C LEU A 404 65.81 68.86 -43.13
N LYS A 405 65.11 68.24 -44.08
CA LYS A 405 63.85 68.76 -44.65
C LYS A 405 62.74 68.83 -43.60
N MET A 406 62.77 67.93 -42.61
CA MET A 406 61.77 67.83 -41.55
C MET A 406 62.37 68.24 -40.21
N ASN A 407 62.31 69.54 -39.87
CA ASN A 407 62.79 69.99 -38.57
C ASN A 407 62.04 69.30 -37.41
N PRO A 408 62.63 69.22 -36.19
CA PRO A 408 62.03 68.48 -35.07
C PRO A 408 60.59 68.88 -34.75
N ASN A 409 60.28 70.19 -34.79
CA ASN A 409 58.92 70.68 -34.54
C ASN A 409 57.92 70.20 -35.60
N LYS A 410 58.31 70.18 -36.89
CA LYS A 410 57.47 69.67 -37.98
C LYS A 410 57.28 68.15 -37.88
N MET A 411 58.33 67.42 -37.51
CA MET A 411 58.25 65.98 -37.26
C MET A 411 57.28 65.70 -36.10
N ARG A 412 57.33 66.48 -35.01
CA ARG A 412 56.42 66.34 -33.86
C ARG A 412 54.97 66.54 -34.25
N GLN A 413 54.67 67.61 -34.97
CA GLN A 413 53.33 67.83 -35.52
C GLN A 413 52.90 66.73 -36.50
N HIS A 414 53.82 66.12 -37.24
CA HIS A 414 53.51 65.04 -38.16
C HIS A 414 53.10 63.76 -37.42
N LEU A 415 53.86 63.39 -36.38
CA LEU A 415 53.53 62.26 -35.51
C LEU A 415 52.22 62.49 -34.74
N GLU A 416 52.01 63.69 -34.19
CA GLU A 416 50.76 64.07 -33.51
C GLU A 416 49.54 63.94 -34.44
N LYS A 417 49.63 64.44 -35.67
CA LYS A 417 48.55 64.31 -36.67
C LYS A 417 48.23 62.86 -37.01
N LYS A 418 49.26 62.01 -37.15
CA LYS A 418 49.05 60.59 -37.44
C LYS A 418 48.40 59.89 -36.24
N ARG A 419 48.90 60.13 -35.02
CA ARG A 419 48.30 59.63 -33.78
C ARG A 419 46.82 60.00 -33.70
N ASP A 420 46.48 61.27 -33.86
CA ASP A 420 45.10 61.75 -33.73
C ASP A 420 44.19 61.14 -34.81
N SER A 421 44.69 60.99 -36.05
CA SER A 421 43.97 60.31 -37.12
C SER A 421 43.71 58.84 -36.81
N LEU A 422 44.68 58.14 -36.21
CA LEU A 422 44.53 56.74 -35.83
C LEU A 422 43.58 56.57 -34.64
N LEU A 423 43.69 57.43 -33.62
CA LEU A 423 42.75 57.46 -32.48
C LEU A 423 41.31 57.74 -32.95
N GLN A 424 41.13 58.59 -33.97
CA GLN A 424 39.83 58.82 -34.60
C GLN A 424 39.33 57.63 -35.42
N SER A 425 40.23 56.81 -36.00
CA SER A 425 39.85 55.52 -36.63
C SER A 425 39.36 54.54 -35.57
N CYS A 426 40.13 54.38 -34.48
CA CYS A 426 39.77 53.54 -33.33
C CYS A 426 38.36 53.86 -32.80
N SER A 427 38.10 55.15 -32.60
CA SER A 427 36.83 55.62 -32.05
C SER A 427 35.63 55.33 -32.98
N ARG A 428 35.86 55.29 -34.30
CA ARG A 428 34.82 54.94 -35.28
C ARG A 428 34.56 53.43 -35.33
N GLU A 429 35.61 52.62 -35.18
CA GLU A 429 35.51 51.17 -35.17
C GLU A 429 34.84 50.62 -33.90
N LEU A 430 35.01 51.29 -32.76
CA LEU A 430 34.51 50.87 -31.45
C LEU A 430 33.15 51.50 -31.06
N SER A 431 32.44 52.15 -31.98
CA SER A 431 31.32 53.09 -31.77
C SER A 431 30.11 52.63 -30.93
N ASP A 432 30.08 51.40 -30.42
CA ASP A 432 28.87 50.82 -29.83
C ASP A 432 28.65 51.16 -28.34
N GLU A 433 29.67 51.55 -27.55
CA GLU A 433 29.49 51.85 -26.10
C GLU A 433 30.41 52.94 -25.50
N LYS A 434 29.84 54.12 -25.19
CA LYS A 434 30.57 55.37 -24.84
C LYS A 434 31.53 55.30 -23.65
N SER A 435 31.31 54.46 -22.64
CA SER A 435 32.10 54.47 -21.37
C SER A 435 33.37 53.61 -21.41
N GLN A 436 33.38 52.51 -22.16
CA GLN A 436 34.58 51.66 -22.32
C GLN A 436 35.51 52.16 -23.44
N ILE A 437 34.94 52.86 -24.42
CA ILE A 437 35.70 53.53 -25.49
C ILE A 437 36.67 54.55 -24.90
N SER A 438 36.30 55.29 -23.84
CA SER A 438 37.17 56.31 -23.26
C SER A 438 38.42 55.70 -22.60
N ALA A 439 38.26 54.65 -21.81
CA ALA A 439 39.38 53.99 -21.13
C ALA A 439 40.34 53.32 -22.13
N THR A 440 39.81 52.58 -23.11
CA THR A 440 40.61 51.94 -24.17
C THR A 440 41.37 52.98 -25.00
N ARG A 441 40.70 54.10 -25.32
CA ARG A 441 41.32 55.21 -26.05
C ARG A 441 42.41 55.90 -25.25
N GLU A 442 42.20 56.15 -23.95
CA GLU A 442 43.21 56.77 -23.07
C GLU A 442 44.46 55.90 -22.95
N MET A 443 44.29 54.59 -22.77
CA MET A 443 45.41 53.64 -22.77
C MET A 443 46.14 53.63 -24.11
N LEU A 444 45.40 53.55 -25.23
CA LEU A 444 45.99 53.59 -26.56
C LEU A 444 46.72 54.91 -26.82
N GLU A 445 46.13 56.06 -26.46
CA GLU A 445 46.76 57.38 -26.61
C GLU A 445 48.07 57.46 -25.82
N THR A 446 48.10 56.87 -24.61
CA THR A 446 49.30 56.79 -23.78
C THR A 446 50.37 55.94 -24.46
N ASP A 447 50.01 54.75 -24.96
CA ASP A 447 50.93 53.86 -25.68
C ASP A 447 51.52 54.53 -26.93
N LEU A 448 50.67 55.19 -27.73
CA LEU A 448 51.12 55.93 -28.92
C LEU A 448 52.01 57.12 -28.55
N LYS A 449 51.70 57.85 -27.47
CA LYS A 449 52.56 58.96 -26.97
C LYS A 449 53.92 58.45 -26.52
N ASN A 450 53.98 57.32 -25.81
CA ASN A 450 55.25 56.74 -25.38
C ASN A 450 56.11 56.36 -26.59
N MET A 451 55.54 55.68 -27.59
CA MET A 451 56.23 55.40 -28.86
C MET A 451 56.73 56.66 -29.57
N MET A 452 55.92 57.73 -29.58
CA MET A 452 56.33 59.02 -30.15
C MET A 452 57.55 59.62 -29.43
N GLU A 453 57.52 59.66 -28.09
CA GLU A 453 58.60 60.25 -27.31
C GLU A 453 59.90 59.43 -27.43
N ASP A 454 59.80 58.09 -27.42
CA ASP A 454 60.95 57.20 -27.65
C ASP A 454 61.61 57.44 -29.01
N PHE A 455 60.80 57.58 -30.06
CA PHE A 455 61.30 57.96 -31.38
C PHE A 455 61.91 59.38 -31.38
N PHE A 456 61.25 60.35 -30.75
CA PHE A 456 61.69 61.75 -30.76
C PHE A 456 63.04 61.96 -30.10
N LEU A 457 63.29 61.27 -28.99
CA LEU A 457 64.56 61.32 -28.28
C LEU A 457 65.72 60.96 -29.22
N LEU A 458 65.56 59.90 -30.02
CA LEU A 458 66.57 59.47 -31.00
C LEU A 458 66.62 60.41 -32.22
N TYR A 459 65.46 60.87 -32.70
CA TYR A 459 65.37 61.73 -33.87
C TYR A 459 66.05 63.09 -33.66
N GLU A 460 65.84 63.74 -32.51
CA GLU A 460 66.47 65.03 -32.21
C GLU A 460 67.98 64.96 -32.17
N GLU A 461 68.53 63.91 -31.57
CA GLU A 461 69.97 63.66 -31.52
C GLU A 461 70.54 63.48 -32.94
N HIS A 462 69.88 62.63 -33.74
CA HIS A 462 70.24 62.40 -35.14
C HIS A 462 70.16 63.68 -35.99
N TYR A 463 69.11 64.48 -35.79
CA TYR A 463 68.92 65.75 -36.49
C TYR A 463 70.04 66.74 -36.16
N LYS A 464 70.37 66.94 -34.87
CA LYS A 464 71.45 67.85 -34.43
C LYS A 464 72.79 67.44 -35.05
N LYS A 465 73.11 66.13 -35.04
CA LYS A 465 74.34 65.59 -35.63
C LYS A 465 74.42 65.84 -37.13
N LYS A 466 73.33 65.59 -37.87
CA LYS A 466 73.28 65.78 -39.33
C LYS A 466 73.29 67.26 -39.71
N PHE A 467 72.62 68.11 -38.94
CA PHE A 467 72.62 69.55 -39.13
C PHE A 467 74.03 70.12 -38.96
N PHE A 468 74.72 69.73 -37.88
CA PHE A 468 76.11 70.11 -37.66
C PHE A 468 77.03 69.64 -38.79
N MET A 469 76.90 68.38 -39.24
CA MET A 469 77.69 67.88 -40.37
C MET A 469 77.44 68.66 -41.67
N MET A 470 76.19 69.06 -41.96
CA MET A 470 75.86 69.90 -43.12
C MET A 470 76.49 71.29 -43.01
N CYS A 471 76.46 71.92 -41.83
CA CYS A 471 77.10 73.22 -41.62
C CYS A 471 78.61 73.16 -41.84
N VAL A 472 79.27 72.08 -41.39
CA VAL A 472 80.71 71.85 -41.60
C VAL A 472 81.01 71.62 -43.08
N SER A 473 80.21 70.84 -43.81
CA SER A 473 80.47 70.52 -45.21
C SER A 473 80.17 71.67 -46.19
N ILE A 474 79.33 72.64 -45.82
CA ILE A 474 79.08 73.88 -46.60
C ILE A 474 80.08 75.00 -46.25
N GLY A 475 80.99 74.78 -45.28
CA GLY A 475 81.99 75.77 -44.88
C GLY A 475 81.44 76.91 -44.03
N ALA A 476 80.28 76.72 -43.41
CA ALA A 476 79.66 77.70 -42.50
C ALA A 476 80.04 77.39 -41.04
N ILE A 477 81.31 77.59 -40.68
CA ILE A 477 81.71 77.70 -39.26
C ILE A 477 81.80 79.18 -38.92
N ALA A 478 80.70 79.75 -38.44
CA ALA A 478 80.74 80.95 -37.61
C ALA A 478 80.42 80.53 -36.17
N SER A 479 81.46 80.53 -35.35
CA SER A 479 81.49 80.27 -33.92
C SER A 479 80.52 81.16 -33.13
N LEU A 480 79.65 80.53 -32.36
CA LEU A 480 78.89 81.06 -31.20
C LEU A 480 79.85 81.29 -30.00
N PRO A 481 79.55 82.17 -29.00
CA PRO A 481 78.58 81.79 -27.96
C PRO A 481 77.73 82.90 -27.27
N ILE A 482 76.52 82.47 -26.87
CA ILE A 482 75.74 82.76 -25.64
C ILE A 482 75.37 84.23 -25.31
N GLY A 483 74.05 84.49 -25.24
CA GLY A 483 73.46 85.38 -24.22
C GLY A 483 72.61 86.57 -24.69
N ALA A 484 71.29 86.46 -24.48
CA ALA A 484 70.29 87.53 -24.26
C ALA A 484 70.01 88.60 -25.35
N GLY A 485 68.77 88.58 -25.86
CA GLY A 485 67.94 89.80 -25.95
C GLY A 485 67.82 90.55 -27.29
N ILE A 486 66.61 90.45 -27.87
CA ILE A 486 65.85 91.48 -28.61
C ILE A 486 66.26 91.85 -30.06
N GLY A 487 65.40 91.44 -31.01
CA GLY A 487 64.65 92.39 -31.86
C GLY A 487 65.16 92.73 -33.27
N ALA A 488 64.19 92.74 -34.21
CA ALA A 488 64.18 93.27 -35.59
C ALA A 488 65.01 92.49 -36.62
N GLY A 489 64.55 92.18 -37.84
CA GLY A 489 63.45 92.71 -38.62
C GLY A 489 63.96 93.06 -40.02
N VAL A 490 63.50 92.28 -41.02
CA VAL A 490 63.28 92.66 -42.44
C VAL A 490 64.52 92.91 -43.33
N ALA A 491 64.64 92.15 -44.44
CA ALA A 491 64.26 92.63 -45.78
C ALA A 491 64.64 91.63 -46.88
N ALA A 492 63.71 91.50 -47.82
CA ALA A 492 63.83 90.78 -49.08
C ALA A 492 64.81 91.46 -50.05
N ALA A 493 65.39 90.67 -50.95
CA ALA A 493 65.78 91.12 -52.28
C ALA A 493 65.56 89.98 -53.28
N VAL A 494 64.42 90.05 -53.96
CA VAL A 494 64.22 89.51 -55.31
C VAL A 494 65.14 90.27 -56.26
N ILE A 495 65.76 89.60 -57.23
CA ILE A 495 65.92 90.05 -58.63
C ILE A 495 66.37 88.86 -59.50
N ASP A 496 65.49 88.55 -60.46
CA ASP A 496 65.61 87.88 -61.76
C ASP A 496 66.93 87.23 -62.22
N LYS A 497 66.85 85.94 -62.59
CA LYS A 497 66.54 85.53 -63.98
C LYS A 497 65.96 84.13 -64.06
#